data_AF-A0A183UMG4-F1
#
_entry.id   AF-A0A183UMG4-F1
#
_cell.length_a   1.000
_cell.length_b   1.000
_cell.length_c   1.000
_cell.angle_alpha   90.00
_cell.angle_beta   90.00
_cell.angle_gamma   90.00
#
_symmetry.space_group_name_H-M   'P 1'
#
loop_
_entity.id
_entity.type
_entity.pdbx_description
1 polymer ?
#
loop_
_entity_poly.entity_id
_entity_poly.type
_entity_poly.pdbx_seq_one_letter_code
_entity_poly.pdbx_strand_id
1 'polypeptide(L)'
;MGLQDKPIVIDGKDHLLGRLASTVAKQLLLGQKIVVVRCEAIAISGNFHRSKLKYMSFLRKRCNVKPARGPYHLRAPSRMFWRTVRGMLPHKTYRGKNALMRLKAFDGIPQPYDRVKRMVHPSSMRHMALKPRRKYCTVGRLAHEVGWQYQDVVAKLEARRKVKSAAFYEHKKAMSKLRLKALEAAKKKAAPFQKIIESYGYEDIIYIQVLYFLRILASKAMVRLTDNIRFVSLGELFTDELDTADDTSFLNRLHEAILSKIDNQSDEAFVMFDNLSLLCDVMRDPSSLVTFLRQLQISVHAKEIHPKLLTIIPQANQETASTTILHYHLGDRSVHIFPPGLARPNL
;
A
#
# COMPACT_ATOMS: atom_id res chain seq x y z
N MET A 1 -13.11 13.80 -8.39
CA MET A 1 -11.98 14.16 -9.27
C MET A 1 -12.51 14.38 -10.68
N GLY A 2 -12.39 15.59 -11.21
CA GLY A 2 -12.91 15.96 -12.54
C GLY A 2 -12.07 15.45 -13.69
N LEU A 3 -12.56 15.68 -14.91
CA LEU A 3 -11.84 15.40 -16.16
C LEU A 3 -10.57 16.25 -16.25
N GLN A 4 -9.43 15.61 -16.47
CA GLN A 4 -8.16 16.31 -16.70
C GLN A 4 -7.79 16.27 -18.18
N ASP A 5 -7.48 17.43 -18.76
CA ASP A 5 -7.06 17.52 -20.16
C ASP A 5 -5.69 16.86 -20.41
N LYS A 6 -4.83 16.86 -19.39
CA LYS A 6 -3.50 16.24 -19.45
C LYS A 6 -3.63 14.71 -19.37
N PRO A 7 -2.87 13.96 -20.18
CA PRO A 7 -2.90 12.51 -20.15
C PRO A 7 -2.33 11.99 -18.83
N ILE A 8 -3.05 11.06 -18.19
CA ILE A 8 -2.54 10.35 -17.02
C ILE A 8 -1.59 9.26 -17.50
N VAL A 9 -0.33 9.35 -17.09
CA VAL A 9 0.69 8.35 -17.40
C VAL A 9 0.75 7.35 -16.26
N ILE A 10 0.50 6.07 -16.54
CA ILE A 10 0.50 4.98 -15.56
C ILE A 10 1.69 4.07 -15.81
N ASP A 11 2.46 3.75 -14.77
CA ASP A 11 3.50 2.72 -14.82
C ASP A 11 2.86 1.32 -14.67
N GLY A 12 2.95 0.49 -15.70
CA GLY A 12 2.38 -0.85 -15.71
C GLY A 12 3.15 -1.88 -14.89
N LYS A 13 4.36 -1.56 -14.39
CA LYS A 13 5.19 -2.51 -13.63
C LYS A 13 4.43 -3.06 -12.43
N ASP A 14 4.44 -4.38 -12.28
CA ASP A 14 3.84 -5.10 -11.15
C ASP A 14 2.33 -4.85 -10.97
N HIS A 15 1.63 -4.32 -11.98
CA HIS A 15 0.17 -4.22 -11.94
C HIS A 15 -0.46 -5.53 -12.44
N LEU A 16 -1.60 -5.92 -11.88
CA LEU A 16 -2.38 -7.06 -12.38
C LEU A 16 -3.13 -6.66 -13.66
N LEU A 17 -2.84 -7.34 -14.77
CA LEU A 17 -3.34 -7.06 -16.12
C LEU A 17 -4.84 -6.74 -16.16
N GLY A 18 -5.66 -7.63 -15.62
CA GLY A 18 -7.12 -7.48 -15.66
C GLY A 18 -7.65 -6.37 -14.76
N ARG A 19 -7.06 -6.19 -13.57
CA ARG A 19 -7.50 -5.14 -12.62
C ARG A 19 -7.17 -3.76 -13.17
N LEU A 20 -5.94 -3.56 -13.64
CA LEU A 20 -5.52 -2.32 -14.28
C LEU A 20 -6.38 -2.03 -15.53
N ALA A 21 -6.63 -3.03 -16.38
CA ALA A 21 -7.43 -2.86 -17.58
C ALA A 21 -8.88 -2.41 -17.28
N SER A 22 -9.49 -2.93 -16.21
CA SER A 22 -10.85 -2.56 -15.81
C SER A 22 -10.95 -1.09 -15.38
N THR A 23 -10.04 -0.66 -14.49
CA THR A 23 -9.98 0.73 -14.05
C THR A 23 -9.73 1.66 -15.25
N VAL A 24 -8.77 1.31 -16.11
CA VAL A 24 -8.46 2.10 -17.32
C VAL A 24 -9.67 2.17 -18.25
N ALA A 25 -10.37 1.06 -18.51
CA ALA A 25 -11.56 1.05 -19.37
C ALA A 25 -12.65 2.00 -18.87
N LYS A 26 -12.93 2.01 -17.56
CA LYS A 26 -13.90 2.92 -16.97
C LYS A 26 -13.50 4.39 -17.15
N GLN A 27 -12.24 4.71 -16.91
CA GLN A 27 -11.72 6.08 -17.05
C GLN A 27 -11.76 6.57 -18.52
N LEU A 28 -11.48 5.69 -19.48
CA LEU A 28 -11.57 6.02 -20.91
C LEU A 28 -13.02 6.37 -21.34
N LEU A 29 -14.02 5.70 -20.75
CA LEU A 29 -15.44 5.98 -20.98
C LEU A 29 -15.92 7.27 -20.33
N LEU A 30 -15.30 7.67 -19.20
CA LEU A 30 -15.53 8.96 -18.57
C LEU A 30 -14.94 10.11 -19.40
N GLY A 31 -13.93 9.84 -20.24
CA GLY A 31 -13.32 10.81 -21.13
C GLY A 31 -11.84 11.06 -20.88
N GLN A 32 -11.25 10.39 -19.87
CA GLN A 32 -9.86 10.59 -19.50
C GLN A 32 -8.91 10.06 -20.58
N LYS A 33 -7.84 10.81 -20.85
CA LYS A 33 -6.72 10.36 -21.70
C LYS A 33 -5.73 9.59 -20.83
N ILE A 34 -5.42 8.35 -21.20
CA ILE A 34 -4.55 7.47 -20.41
C ILE A 34 -3.43 6.90 -21.27
N VAL A 35 -2.22 6.96 -20.73
CA VAL A 35 -1.03 6.35 -21.31
C VAL A 35 -0.48 5.32 -20.33
N VAL A 36 -0.43 4.06 -20.73
CA VAL A 36 0.20 2.99 -19.93
C VAL A 36 1.57 2.70 -20.52
N VAL A 37 2.61 2.80 -19.69
CA VAL A 37 3.99 2.49 -20.08
C VAL A 37 4.47 1.23 -19.36
N ARG A 38 5.56 0.63 -19.86
CA ARG A 38 6.14 -0.61 -19.30
C ARG A 38 5.17 -1.79 -19.27
N CYS A 39 4.42 -1.97 -20.36
CA CYS A 39 3.46 -3.07 -20.48
C CYS A 39 4.10 -4.46 -20.37
N GLU A 40 5.38 -4.60 -20.69
CA GLU A 40 6.17 -5.83 -20.53
C GLU A 40 6.30 -6.26 -19.06
N ALA A 41 6.25 -5.31 -18.12
CA ALA A 41 6.41 -5.57 -16.69
C ALA A 41 5.08 -5.76 -15.94
N ILE A 42 3.94 -5.77 -16.66
CA ILE A 42 2.63 -6.10 -16.10
C ILE A 42 2.64 -7.57 -15.63
N ALA A 43 1.91 -7.85 -14.56
CA ALA A 43 1.76 -9.18 -13.99
C ALA A 43 0.37 -9.79 -14.30
N ILE A 44 0.34 -11.11 -14.42
CA ILE A 44 -0.87 -11.94 -14.48
C ILE A 44 -0.77 -12.92 -13.32
N SER A 45 -1.86 -13.05 -12.54
CA SER A 45 -1.90 -14.02 -11.45
C SER A 45 -1.88 -15.46 -11.96
N GLY A 46 -1.25 -16.36 -11.19
CA GLY A 46 -1.11 -17.76 -11.53
C GLY A 46 0.24 -18.10 -12.15
N ASN A 47 0.53 -19.40 -12.21
CA ASN A 47 1.80 -19.91 -12.74
C ASN A 47 1.97 -19.56 -14.23
N PHE A 48 3.22 -19.33 -14.63
CA PHE A 48 3.63 -19.06 -16.00
C PHE A 48 3.05 -20.07 -17.01
N HIS A 49 3.22 -21.36 -16.75
CA HIS A 49 2.76 -22.44 -17.64
C HIS A 49 1.25 -22.36 -17.93
N ARG A 50 0.44 -22.05 -16.91
CA ARG A 50 -1.02 -21.91 -17.07
C ARG A 50 -1.37 -20.73 -17.98
N SER A 51 -0.70 -19.59 -17.79
CA SER A 51 -0.88 -18.41 -18.63
C SER A 51 -0.45 -18.66 -20.08
N LYS A 52 0.66 -19.39 -20.28
CA LYS A 52 1.11 -19.84 -21.60
C LYS A 52 0.08 -20.73 -22.28
N LEU A 53 -0.43 -21.77 -21.61
CA LEU A 53 -1.45 -22.67 -22.17
C LEU A 53 -2.73 -21.92 -22.56
N LYS A 54 -3.18 -20.98 -21.73
CA LYS A 54 -4.33 -20.12 -22.06
C LYS A 54 -4.09 -19.31 -23.33
N TYR A 55 -2.89 -18.73 -23.48
CA TYR A 55 -2.57 -17.96 -24.67
C TYR A 55 -2.41 -18.86 -25.90
N MET A 56 -1.77 -20.03 -25.77
CA MET A 56 -1.65 -21.02 -26.84
C MET A 56 -3.02 -21.52 -27.33
N SER A 57 -3.99 -21.73 -26.42
CA SER A 57 -5.37 -22.02 -26.81
C SER A 57 -5.99 -20.88 -27.63
N PHE A 58 -5.73 -19.62 -27.27
CA PHE A 58 -6.15 -18.47 -28.07
C PHE A 58 -5.53 -18.48 -29.48
N LEU A 59 -4.26 -18.89 -29.63
CA LEU A 59 -3.59 -18.98 -30.94
C LEU A 59 -4.15 -20.01 -31.89
N ARG A 60 -4.78 -21.06 -31.36
CA ARG A 60 -5.44 -22.07 -32.19
C ARG A 60 -6.74 -21.53 -32.82
N LYS A 61 -7.28 -20.42 -32.32
CA LYS A 61 -8.53 -19.82 -32.82
C LYS A 61 -8.27 -19.05 -34.11
N ARG A 62 -8.46 -19.69 -35.26
CA ARG A 62 -8.33 -19.12 -36.61
C ARG A 62 -9.61 -19.31 -37.43
N CYS A 63 -9.80 -18.48 -38.45
CA CYS A 63 -10.81 -18.75 -39.47
C CYS A 63 -10.28 -19.87 -40.39
N ASN A 64 -11.05 -20.95 -40.56
CA ASN A 64 -10.64 -22.09 -41.38
C ASN A 64 -10.55 -21.75 -42.87
N VAL A 65 -11.47 -20.91 -43.37
CA VAL A 65 -11.54 -20.54 -44.80
C VAL A 65 -10.39 -19.61 -45.21
N LYS A 66 -10.24 -18.47 -44.51
CA LYS A 66 -9.17 -17.50 -44.76
C LYS A 66 -8.63 -16.98 -43.43
N PRO A 67 -7.49 -17.50 -42.93
CA PRO A 67 -6.94 -17.11 -41.64
C PRO A 67 -6.75 -15.60 -41.47
N ALA A 68 -6.45 -14.88 -42.56
CA ALA A 68 -6.32 -13.42 -42.57
C ALA A 68 -7.60 -12.65 -42.22
N ARG A 69 -8.80 -13.23 -42.42
CA ARG A 69 -10.08 -12.64 -41.99
C ARG A 69 -10.42 -12.97 -40.52
N GLY A 70 -9.66 -13.85 -39.90
CA GLY A 70 -9.91 -14.35 -38.55
C GLY A 70 -9.42 -13.42 -37.43
N PRO A 71 -9.42 -13.92 -36.18
CA PRO A 71 -8.90 -13.19 -35.05
C PRO A 71 -7.40 -12.92 -35.17
N TYR A 72 -6.98 -11.66 -34.96
CA TYR A 72 -5.56 -11.32 -34.90
C TYR A 72 -4.95 -11.63 -33.52
N HIS A 73 -3.83 -12.34 -33.53
CA HIS A 73 -3.06 -12.67 -32.32
C HIS A 73 -1.89 -11.69 -32.14
N LEU A 74 -2.14 -10.61 -31.39
CA LEU A 74 -1.14 -9.57 -31.12
C LEU A 74 -0.13 -10.04 -30.07
N ARG A 75 1.17 -10.04 -30.41
CA ARG A 75 2.24 -10.61 -29.56
C ARG A 75 2.87 -9.63 -28.59
N ALA A 76 2.94 -8.35 -28.94
CA ALA A 76 3.54 -7.33 -28.08
C ALA A 76 2.76 -7.15 -26.77
N PRO A 77 3.42 -7.01 -25.59
CA PRO A 77 2.76 -6.83 -24.30
C PRO A 77 1.79 -5.64 -24.29
N SER A 78 2.19 -4.51 -24.87
CA SER A 78 1.36 -3.31 -25.08
C SER A 78 0.06 -3.62 -25.83
N ARG A 79 0.14 -4.44 -26.88
CA ARG A 79 -1.03 -4.85 -27.68
C ARG A 79 -1.87 -5.92 -26.97
N MET A 80 -1.27 -6.77 -26.15
CA MET A 80 -2.00 -7.69 -25.27
C MET A 80 -2.82 -6.91 -24.22
N PHE A 81 -2.23 -5.88 -23.62
CA PHE A 81 -2.93 -4.98 -22.71
C PHE A 81 -4.05 -4.22 -23.42
N TRP A 82 -3.76 -3.62 -24.58
CA TRP A 82 -4.76 -2.93 -25.42
C TRP A 82 -5.93 -3.83 -25.80
N ARG A 83 -5.68 -5.10 -26.15
CA ARG A 83 -6.74 -6.07 -26.46
C ARG A 83 -7.60 -6.39 -25.24
N THR A 84 -7.00 -6.48 -24.05
CA THR A 84 -7.74 -6.67 -22.79
C THR A 84 -8.66 -5.47 -22.52
N VAL A 85 -8.15 -4.23 -22.63
CA VAL A 85 -8.96 -3.01 -22.45
C VAL A 85 -10.05 -2.90 -23.50
N ARG A 86 -9.74 -3.18 -24.79
CA ARG A 86 -10.73 -3.21 -25.87
C ARG A 86 -11.86 -4.21 -25.60
N GLY A 87 -11.55 -5.35 -24.98
CA GLY A 87 -12.55 -6.34 -24.59
C GLY A 87 -13.51 -5.87 -23.50
N MET A 88 -13.09 -4.90 -22.69
CA MET A 88 -13.90 -4.27 -21.62
C MET A 88 -14.67 -3.03 -22.10
N LEU A 89 -14.46 -2.60 -23.35
CA LEU A 89 -15.12 -1.43 -23.95
C LEU A 89 -16.13 -1.87 -25.02
N PRO A 90 -17.25 -1.14 -25.20
CA PRO A 90 -18.19 -1.34 -26.30
C PRO A 90 -17.61 -0.82 -27.64
N HIS A 91 -16.45 -1.35 -28.05
CA HIS A 91 -15.60 -0.83 -29.12
C HIS A 91 -16.22 -0.88 -30.54
N LYS A 92 -17.39 -1.51 -30.70
CA LYS A 92 -18.13 -1.48 -31.97
C LYS A 92 -18.90 -0.17 -32.14
N THR A 93 -19.31 0.48 -31.04
CA THR A 93 -20.02 1.77 -31.08
C THR A 93 -19.05 2.93 -31.25
N TYR A 94 -19.56 4.07 -31.74
CA TYR A 94 -18.76 5.28 -31.90
C TYR A 94 -18.15 5.76 -30.57
N ARG A 95 -18.94 5.77 -29.49
CA ARG A 95 -18.47 6.09 -28.14
C ARG A 95 -17.31 5.20 -27.69
N GLY A 96 -17.42 3.89 -27.91
CA GLY A 96 -16.36 2.94 -27.55
C GLY A 96 -15.10 3.11 -28.39
N LYS A 97 -15.23 3.39 -29.68
CA LYS A 97 -14.09 3.71 -30.56
C LYS A 97 -13.36 4.97 -30.06
N ASN A 98 -14.10 6.03 -29.75
CA ASN A 98 -13.52 7.26 -29.20
C ASN A 98 -12.82 7.04 -27.87
N ALA A 99 -13.40 6.23 -26.98
CA ALA A 99 -12.75 5.85 -25.71
C ALA A 99 -11.44 5.10 -25.97
N LEU A 100 -11.41 4.17 -26.93
CA LEU A 100 -10.21 3.40 -27.25
C LEU A 100 -9.11 4.26 -27.88
N MET A 101 -9.45 5.30 -28.64
CA MET A 101 -8.48 6.26 -29.20
C MET A 101 -7.77 7.10 -28.12
N ARG A 102 -8.38 7.26 -26.94
CA ARG A 102 -7.76 7.96 -25.80
C ARG A 102 -6.71 7.14 -25.07
N LEU A 103 -6.63 5.82 -25.35
CA LEU A 103 -5.65 4.92 -24.75
C LEU A 103 -4.38 4.84 -25.60
N LYS A 104 -3.23 5.06 -24.96
CA LYS A 104 -1.92 4.67 -25.52
C LYS A 104 -1.26 3.65 -24.61
N ALA A 105 -0.64 2.62 -25.18
CA ALA A 105 0.06 1.58 -24.44
C ALA A 105 1.44 1.34 -25.08
N PHE A 106 2.49 1.32 -24.27
CA PHE A 106 3.87 1.18 -24.73
C PHE A 106 4.64 0.12 -23.97
N ASP A 107 5.53 -0.57 -24.68
CA ASP A 107 6.54 -1.45 -24.10
C ASP A 107 7.78 -0.59 -23.79
N GLY A 108 8.27 -0.64 -22.55
CA GLY A 108 9.22 0.34 -22.02
C GLY A 108 8.61 1.74 -21.81
N ILE A 109 9.46 2.74 -21.65
CA ILE A 109 9.07 4.15 -21.50
C ILE A 109 9.71 4.99 -22.61
N PRO A 110 8.98 5.25 -23.70
CA PRO A 110 9.48 6.11 -24.77
C PRO A 110 9.41 7.59 -24.39
N GLN A 111 10.20 8.41 -25.08
CA GLN A 111 10.05 9.87 -25.07
C GLN A 111 8.67 10.23 -25.67
N PRO A 112 7.87 11.15 -25.10
CA PRO A 112 8.18 12.12 -24.04
C PRO A 112 7.83 11.67 -22.60
N TYR A 113 7.41 10.42 -22.38
CA TYR A 113 6.89 9.94 -21.10
C TYR A 113 7.97 9.59 -20.07
N ASP A 114 9.23 9.56 -20.50
CA ASP A 114 10.41 9.29 -19.67
C ASP A 114 10.66 10.39 -18.63
N ARG A 115 10.35 11.64 -18.98
CA ARG A 115 10.53 12.83 -18.13
C ARG A 115 9.30 13.17 -17.28
N VAL A 116 8.18 12.50 -17.52
CA VAL A 116 6.90 12.78 -16.84
C VAL A 116 6.75 11.88 -15.61
N LYS A 117 6.15 12.44 -14.54
CA LYS A 117 5.79 11.65 -13.35
C LYS A 117 4.75 10.60 -13.75
N ARG A 118 5.10 9.33 -13.51
CA ARG A 118 4.20 8.20 -13.71
C ARG A 118 3.43 7.94 -12.44
N MET A 119 2.14 7.68 -12.59
CA MET A 119 1.24 7.30 -11.52
C MET A 119 1.14 5.78 -11.42
N VAL A 120 0.68 5.32 -10.28
CA VAL A 120 0.41 3.92 -9.97
C VAL A 120 -1.04 3.82 -9.56
N HIS A 121 -1.70 2.69 -9.84
CA HIS A 121 -3.03 2.43 -9.33
C HIS A 121 -2.98 1.40 -8.18
N PRO A 122 -3.04 1.84 -6.91
CA PRO A 122 -2.78 0.99 -5.75
C PRO A 122 -3.58 -0.32 -5.73
N SER A 123 -4.89 -0.26 -5.95
CA SER A 123 -5.78 -1.44 -5.89
C SER A 123 -5.43 -2.55 -6.89
N SER A 124 -4.73 -2.19 -7.97
CA SER A 124 -4.32 -3.11 -9.03
C SER A 124 -2.88 -3.56 -8.91
N MET A 125 -2.10 -3.00 -7.98
CA MET A 125 -0.74 -3.43 -7.74
C MET A 125 -0.73 -4.86 -7.22
N ARG A 126 0.11 -5.72 -7.80
CA ARG A 126 0.26 -7.13 -7.46
C ARG A 126 0.51 -7.34 -5.97
N HIS A 127 1.37 -6.53 -5.36
CA HIS A 127 1.74 -6.68 -3.95
C HIS A 127 0.54 -6.50 -3.01
N MET A 128 -0.34 -5.53 -3.30
CA MET A 128 -1.58 -5.32 -2.53
C MET A 128 -2.66 -6.34 -2.91
N ALA A 129 -2.77 -6.66 -4.19
CA ALA A 129 -3.87 -7.46 -4.73
C ALA A 129 -3.71 -8.98 -4.60
N LEU A 130 -2.48 -9.47 -4.45
CA LEU A 130 -2.14 -10.89 -4.48
C LEU A 130 -1.41 -11.31 -3.20
N LYS A 131 -1.81 -12.44 -2.62
CA LYS A 131 -1.12 -13.00 -1.44
C LYS A 131 0.37 -13.29 -1.77
N PRO A 132 1.33 -13.01 -0.86
CA PRO A 132 2.76 -13.06 -1.15
C PRO A 132 3.28 -14.39 -1.72
N ARG A 133 2.76 -15.53 -1.27
CA ARG A 133 3.22 -16.88 -1.70
C ARG A 133 2.63 -17.35 -3.04
N ARG A 134 1.79 -16.54 -3.70
CA ARG A 134 1.13 -16.94 -4.95
C ARG A 134 2.01 -16.63 -6.16
N LYS A 135 2.24 -17.64 -7.01
CA LYS A 135 2.95 -17.50 -8.27
C LYS A 135 2.22 -16.54 -9.21
N TYR A 136 2.99 -15.80 -9.98
CA TYR A 136 2.52 -14.88 -11.02
C TYR A 136 3.41 -15.02 -12.26
N CYS A 137 2.92 -14.48 -13.36
CA CYS A 137 3.58 -14.46 -14.66
C CYS A 137 3.74 -13.01 -15.09
N THR A 138 4.91 -12.61 -15.58
CA THR A 138 5.08 -11.31 -16.25
C THR A 138 4.62 -11.40 -17.70
N VAL A 139 3.92 -10.37 -18.20
CA VAL A 139 3.43 -10.32 -19.58
C VAL A 139 4.59 -10.34 -20.58
N GLY A 140 5.72 -9.70 -20.28
CA GLY A 140 6.90 -9.70 -21.14
C GLY A 140 7.43 -11.10 -21.45
N ARG A 141 7.62 -11.95 -20.43
CA ARG A 141 8.02 -13.35 -20.62
C ARG A 141 6.98 -14.13 -21.43
N LEU A 142 5.69 -13.96 -21.12
CA LEU A 142 4.61 -14.61 -21.86
C LEU A 142 4.63 -14.21 -23.33
N ALA A 143 4.75 -12.92 -23.61
CA ALA A 143 4.81 -12.34 -24.95
C ALA A 143 5.97 -12.90 -25.77
N HIS A 144 7.16 -13.00 -25.18
CA HIS A 144 8.34 -13.54 -25.85
C HIS A 144 8.17 -15.00 -26.27
N GLU A 145 7.70 -15.85 -25.35
CA GLU A 145 7.47 -17.27 -25.64
C GLU A 145 6.36 -17.52 -26.68
N VAL A 146 5.54 -16.52 -26.99
CA VAL A 146 4.49 -16.60 -28.02
C VAL A 146 4.83 -15.80 -29.28
N GLY A 147 6.07 -15.34 -29.43
CA GLY A 147 6.58 -14.74 -30.68
C GLY A 147 6.80 -13.23 -30.65
N TRP A 148 6.95 -12.60 -29.47
CA TRP A 148 7.41 -11.21 -29.40
C TRP A 148 8.93 -11.12 -29.48
N GLN A 149 9.43 -10.51 -30.56
CA GLN A 149 10.86 -10.47 -30.92
C GLN A 149 11.65 -9.34 -30.25
N TYR A 150 10.97 -8.31 -29.72
CA TYR A 150 11.64 -7.07 -29.28
C TYR A 150 11.95 -7.02 -27.78
N GLN A 151 11.91 -8.16 -27.08
CA GLN A 151 12.18 -8.21 -25.63
C GLN A 151 13.57 -7.63 -25.30
N ASP A 152 14.60 -8.08 -26.00
CA ASP A 152 15.99 -7.69 -25.72
C ASP A 152 16.27 -6.24 -26.12
N VAL A 153 15.66 -5.79 -27.22
CA VAL A 153 15.73 -4.39 -27.67
C VAL A 153 15.14 -3.46 -26.62
N VAL A 154 13.94 -3.77 -26.11
CA VAL A 154 13.29 -2.98 -25.06
C VAL A 154 14.10 -3.03 -23.76
N ALA A 155 14.65 -4.19 -23.39
CA ALA A 155 15.51 -4.32 -22.21
C ALA A 155 16.76 -3.41 -22.30
N LYS A 156 17.43 -3.38 -23.46
CA LYS A 156 18.58 -2.51 -23.72
C LYS A 156 18.22 -1.03 -23.63
N LEU A 157 17.08 -0.62 -24.21
CA LEU A 157 16.61 0.77 -24.15
C LEU A 157 16.22 1.19 -22.73
N GLU A 158 15.55 0.32 -21.98
CA GLU A 158 15.20 0.56 -20.57
C GLU A 158 16.44 0.64 -19.68
N ALA A 159 17.48 -0.15 -19.93
CA ALA A 159 18.75 -0.04 -19.23
C ALA A 159 19.38 1.35 -19.45
N ARG A 160 19.48 1.81 -20.70
CA ARG A 160 19.97 3.17 -21.03
C ARG A 160 19.13 4.26 -20.36
N ARG A 161 17.80 4.11 -20.34
CA ARG A 161 16.89 5.06 -19.69
C ARG A 161 17.10 5.13 -18.18
N LYS A 162 17.30 3.99 -17.51
CA LYS A 162 17.55 3.94 -16.05
C LYS A 162 18.84 4.65 -15.67
N VAL A 163 19.91 4.51 -16.45
CA VAL A 163 21.17 5.23 -16.23
C VAL A 163 20.94 6.75 -16.29
N LYS A 164 20.25 7.25 -17.32
CA LYS A 164 19.89 8.67 -17.42
C LYS A 164 19.02 9.14 -16.25
N SER A 165 18.07 8.31 -15.83
CA SER A 165 17.17 8.60 -14.72
C SER A 165 17.90 8.65 -13.37
N ALA A 166 18.93 7.83 -13.17
CA ALA A 166 19.76 7.83 -11.96
C ALA A 166 20.59 9.13 -11.88
N ALA A 167 21.26 9.50 -12.97
CA ALA A 167 21.99 10.78 -13.04
C ALA A 167 21.08 11.99 -12.77
N PHE A 168 19.87 12.00 -13.34
CA PHE A 168 18.88 13.04 -13.05
C PHE A 168 18.46 13.05 -11.56
N TYR A 169 18.31 11.88 -10.94
CA TYR A 169 17.91 11.78 -9.54
C TYR A 169 19.00 12.31 -8.60
N GLU A 170 20.27 11.98 -8.83
CA GLU A 170 21.38 12.52 -8.04
C GLU A 170 21.46 14.05 -8.14
N HIS A 171 21.33 14.60 -9.34
CA HIS A 171 21.26 16.05 -9.53
C HIS A 171 20.05 16.65 -8.78
N LYS A 172 18.88 16.02 -8.87
CA LYS A 172 17.67 16.46 -8.15
C LYS A 172 17.85 16.44 -6.64
N LYS A 173 18.53 15.42 -6.10
CA LYS A 173 18.82 15.27 -4.67
C LYS A 173 19.77 16.36 -4.19
N ALA A 174 20.84 16.62 -4.94
CA ALA A 174 21.77 17.72 -4.67
C ALA A 174 21.05 19.08 -4.67
N MET A 175 20.24 19.35 -5.69
CA MET A 175 19.44 20.57 -5.78
C MET A 175 18.42 20.71 -4.63
N SER A 176 17.80 19.60 -4.21
CA SER A 176 16.89 19.59 -3.06
C SER A 176 17.62 19.98 -1.77
N LYS A 177 18.84 19.47 -1.56
CA LYS A 177 19.68 19.81 -0.39
C LYS A 177 20.06 21.30 -0.40
N LEU A 178 20.46 21.83 -1.56
CA LEU A 178 20.75 23.26 -1.71
C LEU A 178 19.51 24.12 -1.46
N ARG A 179 18.34 23.69 -1.94
CA ARG A 179 17.07 24.38 -1.70
C ARG A 179 16.73 24.44 -0.22
N LEU A 180 16.92 23.36 0.54
CA LEU A 180 16.69 23.35 1.99
C LEU A 180 17.59 24.36 2.71
N LYS A 181 18.90 24.37 2.39
CA LYS A 181 19.84 25.37 2.95
C LYS A 181 19.44 26.80 2.62
N ALA A 182 19.01 27.05 1.38
CA ALA A 182 18.54 28.36 0.95
C ALA A 182 17.26 28.79 1.68
N LEU A 183 16.33 27.85 1.90
CA LEU A 183 15.12 28.08 2.69
C LEU A 183 15.47 28.43 4.13
N GLU A 184 16.37 27.68 4.78
CA GLU A 184 16.84 27.95 6.15
C GLU A 184 17.45 29.36 6.28
N ALA A 185 18.32 29.75 5.34
CA ALA A 185 18.89 31.09 5.32
C ALA A 185 17.82 32.18 5.12
N ALA A 186 16.77 31.89 4.35
CA ALA A 186 15.68 32.82 4.08
C ALA A 186 14.60 32.88 5.18
N LYS A 187 14.56 31.93 6.14
CA LYS A 187 13.52 31.83 7.18
C LYS A 187 13.29 33.16 7.93
N LYS A 188 14.36 33.85 8.32
CA LYS A 188 14.26 35.13 9.05
C LYS A 188 13.54 36.21 8.24
N LYS A 189 13.77 36.26 6.91
CA LYS A 189 13.12 37.21 6.01
C LYS A 189 11.68 36.80 5.68
N ALA A 190 11.40 35.50 5.67
CA ALA A 190 10.08 34.93 5.35
C ALA A 190 9.12 34.87 6.56
N ALA A 191 9.61 35.06 7.79
CA ALA A 191 8.84 34.99 9.03
C ALA A 191 7.48 35.73 9.03
N PRO A 192 7.33 36.97 8.52
CA PRO A 192 6.03 37.64 8.49
C PRO A 192 5.03 36.96 7.54
N PHE A 193 5.50 36.44 6.39
CA PHE A 193 4.66 35.70 5.44
C PHE A 193 4.31 34.31 5.97
N GLN A 194 5.24 33.68 6.69
CA GLN A 194 5.03 32.38 7.31
C GLN A 194 3.88 32.42 8.32
N LYS A 195 3.80 33.45 9.18
CA LYS A 195 2.68 33.66 10.11
C LYS A 195 1.32 33.75 9.39
N ILE A 196 1.29 34.38 8.23
CA ILE A 196 0.08 34.47 7.40
C ILE A 196 -0.28 33.09 6.85
N ILE A 197 0.69 32.33 6.34
CA ILE A 197 0.50 30.96 5.81
C ILE A 197 -0.01 30.02 6.93
N GLU A 198 0.55 30.13 8.13
CA GLU A 198 0.14 29.39 9.33
C GLU A 198 -1.29 29.76 9.76
N SER A 199 -1.68 31.03 9.67
CA SER A 199 -3.06 31.46 9.95
C SER A 199 -4.10 30.84 9.01
N TYR A 200 -3.68 30.46 7.79
CA TYR A 200 -4.50 29.70 6.84
C TYR A 200 -4.43 28.17 7.03
N GLY A 201 -3.74 27.70 8.07
CA GLY A 201 -3.62 26.28 8.42
C GLY A 201 -2.58 25.51 7.60
N TYR A 202 -1.70 26.19 6.86
CA TYR A 202 -0.61 25.57 6.12
C TYR A 202 0.68 25.57 6.95
N GLU A 203 0.75 24.79 8.03
CA GLU A 203 2.05 24.56 8.70
C GLU A 203 2.83 23.42 8.03
N ASP A 204 4.13 23.31 8.33
CA ASP A 204 4.99 22.24 7.83
C ASP A 204 4.36 20.85 8.08
N ILE A 205 3.80 20.28 7.02
CA ILE A 205 2.87 19.12 6.96
C ILE A 205 3.38 17.86 7.69
N ILE A 206 4.67 17.81 8.02
CA ILE A 206 5.32 16.65 8.65
C ILE A 206 5.05 16.59 10.17
N TYR A 207 4.94 17.74 10.86
CA TYR A 207 4.80 17.76 12.33
C TYR A 207 3.34 17.62 12.79
N ILE A 208 2.40 18.28 12.10
CA ILE A 208 0.97 18.22 12.46
C ILE A 208 0.40 16.80 12.27
N GLN A 209 0.75 16.08 11.19
CA GLN A 209 0.21 14.73 10.99
C GLN A 209 0.66 13.72 12.04
N VAL A 210 1.80 13.95 12.71
CA VAL A 210 2.27 13.06 13.77
C VAL A 210 1.68 13.49 15.12
N LEU A 211 1.68 14.78 15.43
CA LEU A 211 1.13 15.33 16.69
C LEU A 211 -0.39 15.22 16.80
N TYR A 212 -1.14 15.57 15.74
CA TYR A 212 -2.61 15.48 15.75
C TYR A 212 -3.08 14.03 15.83
N PHE A 213 -2.28 13.09 15.32
CA PHE A 213 -2.60 11.67 15.26
C PHE A 213 -2.18 10.93 16.54
N LEU A 214 -1.06 11.32 17.17
CA LEU A 214 -0.70 10.93 18.53
C LEU A 214 -1.73 11.44 19.54
N ARG A 215 -2.27 12.65 19.38
CA ARG A 215 -3.32 13.22 20.25
C ARG A 215 -4.66 12.47 20.13
N ILE A 216 -4.98 11.92 18.95
CA ILE A 216 -6.15 11.07 18.71
C ILE A 216 -5.93 9.66 19.28
N LEU A 217 -4.75 9.06 19.09
CA LEU A 217 -4.34 7.78 19.70
C LEU A 217 -4.29 7.85 21.24
N ALA A 218 -3.89 9.00 21.80
CA ALA A 218 -3.74 9.22 23.23
C ALA A 218 -5.07 9.30 24.02
N SER A 219 -6.21 9.30 23.32
CA SER A 219 -7.49 9.55 23.99
C SER A 219 -8.00 8.37 24.83
N LYS A 220 -7.58 7.11 24.60
CA LYS A 220 -8.12 5.94 25.33
C LYS A 220 -7.16 4.73 25.35
N ALA A 221 -6.27 4.66 26.35
CA ALA A 221 -5.59 3.42 26.75
C ALA A 221 -6.14 2.99 28.12
N MET A 222 -6.61 1.75 28.27
CA MET A 222 -7.17 1.28 29.55
C MET A 222 -6.19 0.36 30.26
N VAL A 223 -5.96 0.60 31.56
CA VAL A 223 -5.20 -0.28 32.46
C VAL A 223 -6.12 -0.71 33.60
N ARG A 224 -6.40 -2.00 33.72
CA ARG A 224 -7.26 -2.53 34.80
C ARG A 224 -6.43 -2.78 36.06
N LEU A 225 -6.79 -2.10 37.14
CA LEU A 225 -6.41 -2.41 38.53
C LEU A 225 -7.65 -3.00 39.22
N THR A 226 -7.47 -3.87 40.21
CA THR A 226 -8.52 -4.73 40.81
C THR A 226 -9.78 -3.99 41.29
N ASP A 227 -10.92 -4.69 41.24
CA ASP A 227 -12.32 -4.38 41.62
C ASP A 227 -12.94 -3.02 41.26
N ASN A 228 -12.16 -2.04 40.80
CA ASN A 228 -12.61 -0.75 40.31
C ASN A 228 -11.93 -0.46 38.97
N ILE A 229 -12.71 -0.47 37.89
CA ILE A 229 -12.22 -0.05 36.57
C ILE A 229 -11.89 1.45 36.66
N ARG A 230 -10.60 1.78 36.79
CA ARG A 230 -10.13 3.17 36.65
C ARG A 230 -9.70 3.42 35.21
N PHE A 231 -10.30 4.43 34.60
CA PHE A 231 -9.87 4.98 33.32
C PHE A 231 -8.64 5.86 33.58
N VAL A 232 -7.50 5.52 33.00
CA VAL A 232 -6.30 6.37 33.05
C VAL A 232 -6.12 6.98 31.66
N SER A 233 -6.33 8.28 31.53
CA SER A 233 -6.06 8.97 30.26
C SER A 233 -4.55 9.13 30.07
N LEU A 234 -4.04 9.11 28.82
CA LEU A 234 -2.60 9.29 28.59
C LEU A 234 -2.07 10.67 29.01
N GLY A 235 -2.95 11.67 29.21
CA GLY A 235 -2.59 12.94 29.83
C GLY A 235 -2.20 12.84 31.31
N GLU A 236 -2.58 11.75 32.00
CA GLU A 236 -2.11 11.42 33.35
C GLU A 236 -0.83 10.55 33.32
N LEU A 237 -0.52 9.93 32.18
CA LEU A 237 0.69 9.10 31.97
C LEU A 237 1.88 9.92 31.49
N PHE A 238 1.65 11.03 30.78
CA PHE A 238 2.69 11.93 30.29
C PHE A 238 2.47 13.35 30.82
N THR A 239 3.29 13.77 31.80
CA THR A 239 3.22 15.10 32.41
C THR A 239 3.98 16.17 31.62
N ASP A 240 4.85 15.77 30.69
CA ASP A 240 5.77 16.66 29.97
C ASP A 240 5.49 16.70 28.45
N GLU A 241 5.84 17.83 27.81
CA GLU A 241 5.74 18.01 26.36
C GLU A 241 6.59 16.94 25.62
N LEU A 242 5.96 16.23 24.69
CA LEU A 242 6.62 15.19 23.88
C LEU A 242 7.63 15.81 22.90
N ASP A 243 8.91 15.82 23.26
CA ASP A 243 10.01 16.06 22.32
C ASP A 243 10.16 14.85 21.36
N THR A 244 9.72 15.04 20.12
CA THR A 244 9.62 13.97 19.10
C THR A 244 10.76 14.07 18.09
N ALA A 245 11.85 13.34 18.34
CA ALA A 245 12.88 13.07 17.34
C ALA A 245 13.06 11.57 17.02
N ASP A 246 12.77 10.66 17.97
CA ASP A 246 13.04 9.22 17.82
C ASP A 246 11.84 8.33 18.22
N ASP A 247 11.36 7.49 17.29
CA ASP A 247 10.23 6.56 17.46
C ASP A 247 10.47 5.53 18.61
N THR A 248 11.73 5.18 18.89
CA THR A 248 12.10 4.25 19.96
C THR A 248 12.02 4.87 21.36
N SER A 249 12.22 6.18 21.48
CA SER A 249 12.13 6.85 22.79
C SER A 249 10.67 6.91 23.27
N PHE A 250 9.73 7.09 22.34
CA PHE A 250 8.30 7.12 22.64
C PHE A 250 7.79 5.79 23.20
N LEU A 251 8.11 4.66 22.55
CA LEU A 251 7.67 3.34 22.99
C LEU A 251 8.25 2.96 24.36
N ASN A 252 9.50 3.32 24.63
CA ASN A 252 10.14 3.07 25.92
C ASN A 252 9.51 3.90 27.04
N ARG A 253 9.23 5.19 26.81
CA ARG A 253 8.53 6.03 27.81
C ARG A 253 7.12 5.54 28.09
N LEU A 254 6.40 5.09 27.05
CA LEU A 254 5.08 4.51 27.20
C LEU A 254 5.12 3.18 27.98
N HIS A 255 6.17 2.37 27.78
CA HIS A 255 6.41 1.13 28.54
C HIS A 255 6.64 1.42 30.04
N GLU A 256 7.51 2.37 30.36
CA GLU A 256 7.79 2.78 31.76
C GLU A 256 6.56 3.36 32.45
N ALA A 257 5.79 4.20 31.75
CA ALA A 257 4.57 4.80 32.29
C ALA A 257 3.50 3.75 32.62
N ILE A 258 3.35 2.72 31.78
CA ILE A 258 2.46 1.58 32.07
C ILE A 258 2.95 0.79 33.28
N LEU A 259 4.26 0.50 33.37
CA LEU A 259 4.81 -0.29 34.49
C LEU A 259 4.73 0.40 35.85
N SER A 260 4.82 1.74 35.89
CA SER A 260 4.71 2.50 37.14
C SER A 260 3.30 2.47 37.74
N LYS A 261 2.28 2.25 36.90
CA LYS A 261 0.88 2.18 37.31
C LYS A 261 0.39 0.76 37.62
N ILE A 262 1.18 -0.27 37.33
CA ILE A 262 0.83 -1.66 37.68
C ILE A 262 1.29 -1.92 39.12
N ASP A 263 0.30 -2.03 40.03
CA ASP A 263 0.52 -2.36 41.44
C ASP A 263 0.95 -3.82 41.59
N ASN A 264 1.99 -4.05 42.42
CA ASN A 264 2.58 -5.38 42.66
C ASN A 264 1.65 -6.34 43.44
N GLN A 265 0.42 -5.93 43.77
CA GLN A 265 -0.57 -6.75 44.49
C GLN A 265 -1.60 -7.41 43.56
N SER A 266 -1.45 -7.29 42.24
CA SER A 266 -2.45 -7.74 41.25
C SER A 266 -1.98 -8.98 40.47
N ASP A 267 -2.81 -10.02 40.42
CA ASP A 267 -2.51 -11.27 39.69
C ASP A 267 -2.62 -11.11 38.16
N GLU A 268 -3.42 -10.14 37.68
CA GLU A 268 -3.70 -9.93 36.26
C GLU A 268 -3.62 -8.44 35.86
N ALA A 269 -2.91 -8.14 34.78
CA ALA A 269 -2.87 -6.81 34.17
C ALA A 269 -3.49 -6.83 32.77
N PHE A 270 -4.45 -5.94 32.53
CA PHE A 270 -5.08 -5.73 31.23
C PHE A 270 -4.65 -4.40 30.64
N VAL A 271 -4.09 -4.43 29.44
CA VAL A 271 -3.76 -3.23 28.65
C VAL A 271 -4.63 -3.26 27.39
N MET A 272 -5.46 -2.24 27.21
CA MET A 272 -6.34 -2.13 26.04
C MET A 272 -6.01 -0.89 25.22
N PHE A 273 -5.97 -1.07 23.90
CA PHE A 273 -5.88 0.00 22.92
C PHE A 273 -7.13 -0.03 22.04
N ASP A 274 -7.88 1.06 22.00
CA ASP A 274 -9.12 1.17 21.22
C ASP A 274 -8.91 1.12 19.70
N ASN A 275 -7.68 1.40 19.22
CA ASN A 275 -7.37 1.44 17.80
C ASN A 275 -5.93 1.02 17.50
N LEU A 276 -5.59 -0.23 17.84
CA LEU A 276 -4.26 -0.81 17.64
C LEU A 276 -3.82 -0.82 16.15
N SER A 277 -4.78 -0.90 15.21
CA SER A 277 -4.52 -0.82 13.77
C SER A 277 -3.88 0.52 13.36
N LEU A 278 -4.30 1.62 13.98
CA LEU A 278 -3.75 2.95 13.73
C LEU A 278 -2.35 3.12 14.35
N LEU A 279 -2.09 2.49 15.50
CA LEU A 279 -0.74 2.42 16.08
C LEU A 279 0.22 1.69 15.11
N CYS A 280 -0.21 0.56 14.54
CA CYS A 280 0.55 -0.19 13.54
C CYS A 280 0.84 0.60 12.25
N ASP A 281 -0.07 1.48 11.84
CA ASP A 281 0.10 2.30 10.63
C ASP A 281 1.02 3.51 10.86
N VAL A 282 1.08 4.04 12.09
CA VAL A 282 1.96 5.14 12.49
C VAL A 282 3.40 4.66 12.67
N MET A 283 3.58 3.49 13.29
CA MET A 283 4.89 2.86 13.43
C MET A 283 5.35 2.41 12.04
N ARG A 284 6.27 3.17 11.43
CA ARG A 284 6.78 2.89 10.08
C ARG A 284 7.37 1.47 9.94
N ASP A 285 7.80 0.89 11.06
CA ASP A 285 8.33 -0.47 11.17
C ASP A 285 7.49 -1.35 12.12
N PRO A 286 6.84 -2.41 11.61
CA PRO A 286 6.04 -3.33 12.44
C PRO A 286 6.89 -4.16 13.43
N SER A 287 8.21 -4.27 13.20
CA SER A 287 9.14 -4.92 14.13
C SER A 287 9.26 -4.20 15.47
N SER A 288 9.18 -2.87 15.47
CA SER A 288 9.32 -2.05 16.69
C SER A 288 8.14 -2.25 17.63
N LEU A 289 6.93 -2.38 17.07
CA LEU A 289 5.71 -2.68 17.82
C LEU A 289 5.74 -4.07 18.44
N VAL A 290 6.19 -5.08 17.70
CA VAL A 290 6.38 -6.45 18.22
C VAL A 290 7.43 -6.47 19.34
N THR A 291 8.49 -5.68 19.21
CA THR A 291 9.55 -5.57 20.23
C THR A 291 9.02 -4.92 21.50
N PHE A 292 8.27 -3.82 21.38
CA PHE A 292 7.60 -3.17 22.50
C PHE A 292 6.62 -4.10 23.23
N LEU A 293 5.75 -4.81 22.50
CA LEU A 293 4.81 -5.76 23.11
C LEU A 293 5.54 -6.89 23.84
N ARG A 294 6.65 -7.39 23.28
CA ARG A 294 7.50 -8.38 23.96
C ARG A 294 8.16 -7.83 25.22
N GLN A 295 8.70 -6.61 25.16
CA GLN A 295 9.32 -5.96 26.32
C GLN A 295 8.31 -5.71 27.44
N LEU A 296 7.09 -5.30 27.10
CA LEU A 296 6.00 -5.14 28.05
C LEU A 296 5.63 -6.48 28.68
N GLN A 297 5.48 -7.53 27.88
CA GLN A 297 5.19 -8.88 28.36
C GLN A 297 6.28 -9.42 29.30
N ILE A 298 7.56 -9.29 28.94
CA ILE A 298 8.69 -9.73 29.77
C ILE A 298 8.73 -8.96 31.09
N SER A 299 8.52 -7.65 31.05
CA SER A 299 8.62 -6.79 32.24
C SER A 299 7.45 -6.98 33.21
N VAL A 300 6.25 -7.26 32.69
CA VAL A 300 5.08 -7.60 33.52
C VAL A 300 5.23 -9.01 34.12
N HIS A 301 5.73 -9.96 33.35
CA HIS A 301 5.99 -11.31 33.84
C HIS A 301 7.07 -11.35 34.93
N ALA A 302 8.07 -10.47 34.86
CA ALA A 302 9.09 -10.31 35.91
C ALA A 302 8.52 -9.82 37.25
N LYS A 303 7.31 -9.25 37.27
CA LYS A 303 6.56 -8.88 38.48
C LYS A 303 5.62 -10.00 38.98
N GLU A 304 5.72 -11.21 38.43
CA GLU A 304 4.83 -12.36 38.69
C GLU A 304 3.36 -12.16 38.27
N ILE A 305 3.08 -11.18 37.41
CA ILE A 305 1.73 -10.85 36.93
C ILE A 305 1.49 -11.52 35.58
N HIS A 306 0.31 -12.10 35.34
CA HIS A 306 -0.06 -12.66 34.04
C HIS A 306 -0.57 -11.57 33.08
N PRO A 307 0.15 -11.21 32.00
CA PRO A 307 -0.30 -10.16 31.09
C PRO A 307 -1.38 -10.69 30.14
N LYS A 308 -2.56 -10.04 30.13
CA LYS A 308 -3.61 -10.26 29.12
C LYS A 308 -3.75 -9.00 28.25
N LEU A 309 -3.16 -9.02 27.06
CA LEU A 309 -3.33 -7.94 26.08
C LEU A 309 -4.68 -8.09 25.36
N LEU A 310 -5.51 -7.05 25.40
CA LEU A 310 -6.86 -7.07 24.85
C LEU A 310 -7.00 -5.97 23.80
N THR A 311 -7.17 -6.35 22.54
CA THR A 311 -7.26 -5.41 21.41
C THR A 311 -8.68 -5.37 20.86
N ILE A 312 -9.32 -4.20 20.89
CA ILE A 312 -10.63 -4.00 20.27
C ILE A 312 -10.43 -3.65 18.79
N ILE A 313 -11.11 -4.36 17.89
CA ILE A 313 -11.16 -4.02 16.45
C ILE A 313 -12.58 -3.54 16.16
N PRO A 314 -12.80 -2.25 15.85
CA PRO A 314 -14.14 -1.78 15.50
C PRO A 314 -14.56 -2.34 14.13
N GLN A 315 -15.63 -3.14 14.10
CA GLN A 315 -16.35 -3.43 12.85
C GLN A 315 -17.50 -2.45 12.70
N ALA A 316 -17.75 -2.06 11.44
CA ALA A 316 -18.41 -0.82 11.04
C ALA A 316 -19.86 -0.58 11.53
N ASN A 317 -20.46 -1.41 12.39
CA ASN A 317 -21.81 -1.16 12.94
C ASN A 317 -22.17 -1.88 14.26
N GLN A 318 -21.24 -2.54 14.98
CA GLN A 318 -21.47 -3.06 16.34
C GLN A 318 -20.15 -3.08 17.13
N GLU A 319 -20.12 -2.47 18.32
CA GLU A 319 -19.03 -2.63 19.29
C GLU A 319 -19.11 -4.02 19.93
N THR A 320 -18.53 -5.02 19.25
CA THR A 320 -18.31 -6.33 19.86
C THR A 320 -16.84 -6.46 20.25
N ALA A 321 -16.57 -6.48 21.55
CA ALA A 321 -15.25 -6.75 22.09
C ALA A 321 -14.87 -8.20 21.77
N SER A 322 -13.95 -8.41 20.82
CA SER A 322 -13.36 -9.74 20.60
C SER A 322 -12.09 -9.87 21.43
N THR A 323 -12.18 -10.64 22.51
CA THR A 323 -11.05 -11.04 23.36
C THR A 323 -10.12 -11.95 22.55
N THR A 324 -9.11 -11.40 21.88
CA THR A 324 -7.99 -12.22 21.39
C THR A 324 -6.93 -12.25 22.47
N ILE A 325 -7.02 -13.23 23.36
CA ILE A 325 -5.99 -13.47 24.36
C ILE A 325 -4.77 -14.04 23.63
N LEU A 326 -3.69 -13.27 23.54
CA LEU A 326 -2.40 -13.78 23.07
C LEU A 326 -1.76 -14.63 24.18
N HIS A 327 -2.29 -15.83 24.42
CA HIS A 327 -1.52 -16.86 25.12
C HIS A 327 -0.45 -17.37 24.16
N TYR A 328 0.78 -16.91 24.32
CA TYR A 328 1.94 -17.65 23.83
C TYR A 328 2.51 -18.41 25.02
N HIS A 329 1.98 -19.61 25.28
CA HIS A 329 2.79 -20.61 25.95
C HIS A 329 3.92 -20.98 24.97
N LEU A 330 5.16 -20.76 25.40
CA LEU A 330 6.34 -21.29 24.74
C LEU A 330 6.32 -22.81 24.93
N GLY A 331 5.51 -23.48 24.11
CA GLY A 331 5.28 -24.91 24.23
C GLY A 331 4.08 -25.30 23.39
N ASP A 332 4.33 -26.16 22.41
CA ASP A 332 3.38 -26.92 21.64
C ASP A 332 2.75 -26.35 20.35
N ARG A 333 2.88 -27.24 19.38
CA ARG A 333 2.41 -27.18 18.00
C ARG A 333 0.91 -27.40 17.99
N SER A 334 0.25 -26.73 17.06
CA SER A 334 -1.02 -27.10 16.43
C SER A 334 -2.31 -26.39 16.91
N VAL A 335 -3.01 -25.87 15.89
CA VAL A 335 -4.46 -25.71 15.69
C VAL A 335 -5.27 -24.62 16.42
N HIS A 336 -5.80 -23.70 15.60
CA HIS A 336 -7.23 -23.33 15.45
C HIS A 336 -7.45 -21.82 15.28
N ILE A 337 -7.55 -21.38 14.02
CA ILE A 337 -8.06 -20.06 13.63
C ILE A 337 -9.50 -20.26 13.14
N PHE A 338 -10.46 -20.37 14.06
CA PHE A 338 -11.87 -20.11 13.78
C PHE A 338 -12.53 -19.52 15.04
N PRO A 339 -13.29 -18.40 14.92
CA PRO A 339 -13.95 -17.76 16.05
C PRO A 339 -15.21 -18.51 16.51
N PRO A 340 -15.56 -18.46 17.81
CA PRO A 340 -16.77 -19.08 18.37
C PRO A 340 -18.04 -18.32 17.93
N GLY A 341 -19.09 -19.05 17.51
CA GLY A 341 -20.41 -18.48 17.21
C GLY A 341 -21.05 -18.88 15.88
N LEU A 342 -20.33 -19.56 14.98
CA LEU A 342 -20.95 -20.24 13.83
C LEU A 342 -21.34 -21.66 14.22
N ALA A 343 -22.64 -21.88 14.46
CA ALA A 343 -23.21 -23.20 14.55
C ALA A 343 -23.02 -23.93 13.21
N ARG A 344 -22.60 -25.21 13.26
CA ARG A 344 -22.70 -26.11 12.11
C ARG A 344 -24.18 -26.24 11.73
N PRO A 345 -24.56 -26.35 10.45
CA PRO A 345 -25.89 -26.82 10.12
C PRO A 345 -26.02 -28.25 10.64
N ASN A 346 -26.95 -28.47 11.57
CA ASN A 346 -27.22 -29.78 12.16
C ASN A 346 -28.19 -30.56 11.26
N LEU A 347 -28.05 -31.89 11.26
CA LEU A 347 -29.23 -32.75 11.36
C LEU A 347 -29.66 -32.74 12.83
#